data_AF-A0A4R8RX15-F1
#
_entry.id   AF-A0A4R8RX15-F1
#
_cell.length_a   1.000
_cell.length_b   1.000
_cell.length_c   1.000
_cell.angle_alpha   90.00
_cell.angle_beta   90.00
_cell.angle_gamma   90.00
#
_symmetry.space_group_name_H-M   'P 1'
#
loop_
_entity.id
_entity.type
_entity.pdbx_description
1 polymer ?
#
loop_
_entity_poly.entity_id
_entity_poly.type
_entity_poly.pdbx_seq_one_letter_code
_entity_poly.pdbx_strand_id
1 'polypeptide(L)'
;MPSTSKYSDPLTRNDIGLLVLRVAVGVTLCWNGLNIVFASGQFTQLGSSPIVGHPDLPARVLAGIYSIGGAMLVAGLLTPFGASAVLGSMLYAAVQTYSGRNDLFPSGPALQFPLILGAAALAVLLLGPGRISVDGRFDRDEWPAAVSSVLVIAGIGGAIAAWVLVKGTNPLS
;
A
#
# COMPACT_ATOMS: atom_id res chain seq x y z
N MET A 1 -26.49 8.26 -18.35
CA MET A 1 -26.94 7.00 -17.71
C MET A 1 -25.88 5.96 -18.02
N PRO A 2 -25.25 5.32 -17.02
CA PRO A 2 -24.26 4.27 -17.27
C PRO A 2 -24.94 3.07 -17.95
N SER A 3 -24.25 2.40 -18.88
CA SER A 3 -24.84 1.32 -19.66
C SER A 3 -25.14 0.11 -18.76
N THR A 4 -26.42 -0.22 -18.63
CA THR A 4 -26.93 -1.33 -17.79
C THR A 4 -26.44 -2.72 -18.20
N SER A 5 -25.83 -2.86 -19.39
CA SER A 5 -25.32 -4.12 -19.94
C SER A 5 -24.13 -4.70 -19.18
N LYS A 6 -23.31 -3.89 -18.50
CA LYS A 6 -22.07 -4.36 -17.84
C LYS A 6 -22.30 -5.01 -16.47
N TYR A 7 -23.46 -4.79 -15.86
CA TYR A 7 -23.81 -5.35 -14.54
C TYR A 7 -24.74 -6.56 -14.61
N SER A 8 -25.23 -6.90 -15.80
CA SER A 8 -26.01 -8.13 -16.06
C SER A 8 -25.14 -9.38 -16.18
N ASP A 9 -23.83 -9.23 -16.42
CA ASP A 9 -22.91 -10.37 -16.46
C ASP A 9 -22.53 -10.84 -15.06
N PRO A 10 -22.54 -12.16 -14.80
CA PRO A 10 -22.19 -12.72 -13.50
C PRO A 10 -20.79 -12.26 -13.06
N LEU A 11 -20.61 -12.06 -11.75
CA LEU A 11 -19.32 -11.73 -11.17
C LEU A 11 -18.32 -12.83 -11.50
N THR A 12 -17.17 -12.43 -12.06
CA THR A 12 -16.12 -13.39 -12.40
C THR A 12 -15.30 -13.70 -11.16
N ARG A 13 -14.62 -14.87 -11.15
CA ARG A 13 -13.68 -15.21 -10.06
C ARG A 13 -12.56 -14.17 -9.90
N ASN A 14 -12.18 -13.51 -10.99
CA ASN A 14 -11.15 -12.47 -10.98
C ASN A 14 -11.61 -11.22 -10.22
N ASP A 15 -12.87 -10.82 -10.37
CA ASP A 15 -13.47 -9.68 -9.66
C ASP A 15 -13.45 -9.88 -8.14
N ILE A 16 -13.80 -11.10 -7.71
CA ILE A 16 -13.79 -11.48 -6.29
C ILE A 16 -12.35 -11.57 -5.77
N GLY A 17 -11.43 -12.14 -6.55
CA GLY A 17 -10.01 -12.22 -6.19
C GLY A 17 -9.38 -10.84 -5.98
N LEU A 18 -9.68 -9.89 -6.86
CA LEU A 18 -9.21 -8.49 -6.73
C LEU A 18 -9.82 -7.77 -5.53
N LEU A 19 -11.08 -8.03 -5.20
CA LEU A 19 -11.70 -7.51 -3.98
C LEU A 19 -10.96 -8.03 -2.74
N VAL A 20 -10.76 -9.34 -2.66
CA VAL A 20 -10.06 -9.96 -1.52
C VAL A 20 -8.65 -9.42 -1.38
N LEU A 21 -7.90 -9.30 -2.49
CA LEU A 21 -6.55 -8.74 -2.49
C LEU A 21 -6.52 -7.31 -1.93
N ARG A 22 -7.42 -6.44 -2.40
CA ARG A 22 -7.48 -5.04 -1.95
C ARG A 22 -7.88 -4.92 -0.48
N VAL A 23 -8.89 -5.67 -0.06
CA VAL A 23 -9.38 -5.63 1.33
C VAL A 23 -8.30 -6.17 2.27
N ALA A 24 -7.67 -7.30 1.94
CA ALA A 24 -6.61 -7.89 2.77
C ALA A 24 -5.43 -6.92 2.93
N VAL A 25 -4.88 -6.42 1.82
CA VAL A 25 -3.75 -5.47 1.84
C VAL A 25 -4.14 -4.19 2.60
N GLY A 26 -5.30 -3.62 2.29
CA GLY A 26 -5.74 -2.36 2.86
C GLY A 26 -6.02 -2.45 4.36
N VAL A 27 -6.73 -3.49 4.82
CA VAL A 27 -7.00 -3.71 6.25
C VAL A 27 -5.72 -3.94 7.03
N THR A 28 -4.80 -4.77 6.51
CA THR A 28 -3.50 -5.02 7.15
C THR A 28 -2.71 -3.72 7.34
N LEU A 29 -2.67 -2.87 6.32
CA LEU A 29 -1.95 -1.59 6.37
C LEU A 29 -2.63 -0.57 7.28
N CYS A 30 -3.96 -0.43 7.21
CA CYS A 30 -4.71 0.42 8.14
C CYS A 30 -4.46 -0.01 9.58
N TRP A 31 -4.56 -1.30 9.87
CA TRP A 31 -4.32 -1.82 11.22
C TRP A 31 -2.90 -1.52 11.68
N ASN A 32 -1.89 -1.84 10.87
CA ASN A 32 -0.50 -1.61 11.21
C ASN A 32 -0.16 -0.13 11.36
N GLY A 33 -0.69 0.75 10.51
CA GLY A 33 -0.34 2.16 10.56
C GLY A 33 -1.08 2.92 11.65
N LEU A 34 -2.32 2.55 11.99
CA LEU A 34 -2.99 3.06 13.19
C LEU A 34 -2.20 2.73 14.46
N ASN A 35 -1.65 1.52 14.55
CA ASN A 35 -0.76 1.12 15.64
C ASN A 35 0.47 2.05 15.77
N ILE A 36 1.07 2.44 14.64
CA ILE A 36 2.28 3.29 14.62
C ILE A 36 1.94 4.77 14.84
N VAL A 37 0.90 5.30 14.19
CA VAL A 37 0.48 6.71 14.27
C VAL A 37 0.07 7.07 15.69
N PHE A 38 -0.78 6.24 16.29
CA PHE A 38 -1.31 6.50 17.63
C PHE A 38 -0.39 6.01 18.75
N ALA A 39 0.63 5.20 18.41
CA ALA A 39 1.60 4.62 19.35
C ALA A 39 0.93 4.08 20.63
N SER A 40 -0.32 3.61 20.52
CA SER A 40 -1.14 3.39 21.69
C SER A 40 -0.83 2.00 22.24
N GLY A 41 -0.30 1.95 23.46
CA GLY A 41 -0.15 0.71 24.23
C GLY A 41 -1.48 -0.06 24.41
N GLN A 42 -2.61 0.57 24.04
CA GLN A 42 -3.95 0.00 23.97
C GLN A 42 -4.06 -1.07 22.86
N PHE A 43 -3.41 -0.89 21.69
CA PHE A 43 -3.37 -1.96 20.68
C PHE A 43 -2.40 -3.08 21.05
N THR A 44 -1.39 -2.80 21.87
CA THR A 44 -0.50 -3.82 22.44
C THR A 44 -1.26 -4.81 23.33
N GLN A 45 -2.30 -4.33 24.04
CA GLN A 45 -3.23 -5.20 24.80
C GLN A 45 -4.12 -6.06 23.91
N LEU A 46 -4.31 -5.70 22.63
CA LEU A 46 -5.01 -6.49 21.61
C LEU A 46 -4.06 -7.43 20.84
N GLY A 47 -2.85 -7.67 21.34
CA GLY A 47 -1.84 -8.53 20.72
C GLY A 47 -1.07 -7.89 19.56
N SER A 48 -1.22 -6.58 19.34
CA SER A 48 -0.50 -5.86 18.29
C SER A 48 0.77 -5.21 18.88
N SER A 49 1.92 -5.87 18.72
CA SER A 49 3.20 -5.21 18.98
C SER A 49 3.59 -4.41 17.74
N PRO A 50 3.79 -3.07 17.81
CA PRO A 50 4.29 -2.34 16.67
C PRO A 50 5.68 -2.86 16.30
N ILE A 51 5.90 -3.11 15.01
CA ILE A 51 7.21 -3.54 14.49
C ILE A 51 8.30 -2.53 14.87
N VAL A 52 7.91 -1.26 15.07
CA VAL A 52 8.75 -0.16 15.52
C VAL A 52 8.37 0.21 16.96
N GLY A 53 9.24 -0.07 17.92
CA GLY A 53 8.98 0.17 19.36
C GLY A 53 8.86 1.65 19.74
N HIS A 54 9.55 2.55 19.04
CA HIS A 54 9.48 4.00 19.25
C HIS A 54 9.40 4.72 17.90
N PRO A 55 8.18 4.96 17.38
CA PRO A 55 8.04 5.60 16.08
C PRO A 55 8.35 7.09 16.17
N ASP A 56 9.39 7.48 15.45
CA ASP A 56 9.77 8.86 15.19
C ASP A 56 8.75 9.54 14.26
N LEU A 57 8.84 10.88 14.16
CA LEU A 57 7.94 11.66 13.31
C LEU A 57 7.84 11.14 11.87
N PRO A 58 8.95 10.82 11.16
CA PRO A 58 8.86 10.28 9.79
C PRO A 58 8.20 8.90 9.74
N ALA A 59 8.42 7.99 10.70
CA ALA A 59 7.70 6.72 10.73
C ALA A 59 6.18 6.91 10.92
N ARG A 60 5.75 7.88 11.74
CA ARG A 60 4.32 8.20 11.91
C ARG A 60 3.71 8.79 10.65
N VAL A 61 4.42 9.67 9.95
CA VAL A 61 3.96 10.23 8.67
C VAL A 61 3.83 9.13 7.63
N LEU A 62 4.83 8.27 7.49
CA LEU A 62 4.80 7.12 6.59
C LEU A 62 3.61 6.20 6.92
N ALA A 63 3.38 5.94 8.21
CA ALA A 63 2.25 5.17 8.71
C ALA A 63 0.89 5.77 8.39
N GLY A 64 0.77 7.10 8.47
CA GLY A 64 -0.42 7.81 8.00
C GLY A 64 -0.63 7.62 6.50
N ILE A 65 0.42 7.78 5.69
CA ILE A 65 0.34 7.68 4.22
C ILE A 65 -0.14 6.29 3.78
N TYR A 66 0.50 5.21 4.24
CA TYR A 66 0.08 3.87 3.82
C TYR A 66 -1.26 3.44 4.44
N SER A 67 -1.64 4.01 5.59
CA SER A 67 -2.98 3.77 6.18
C SER A 67 -4.07 4.42 5.35
N ILE A 68 -3.88 5.67 4.92
CA ILE A 68 -4.81 6.36 4.03
C ILE A 68 -4.88 5.63 2.68
N GLY A 69 -3.73 5.23 2.14
CA GLY A 69 -3.67 4.41 0.92
C GLY A 69 -4.37 3.07 1.08
N GLY A 70 -4.20 2.40 2.22
CA GLY A 70 -4.92 1.17 2.56
C GLY A 70 -6.44 1.37 2.65
N ALA A 71 -6.89 2.46 3.26
CA ALA A 71 -8.32 2.79 3.34
C ALA A 71 -8.93 3.06 1.95
N MET A 72 -8.19 3.75 1.07
CA MET A 72 -8.57 3.93 -0.35
C MET A 72 -8.70 2.60 -1.08
N LEU A 73 -7.79 1.65 -0.83
CA LEU A 73 -7.86 0.29 -1.39
C LEU A 73 -9.08 -0.50 -0.91
N VAL A 74 -9.38 -0.47 0.40
CA VAL A 74 -10.56 -1.15 0.97
C VAL A 74 -11.85 -0.56 0.40
N ALA A 75 -11.94 0.77 0.35
CA ALA A 75 -13.08 1.45 -0.25
C ALA A 75 -13.16 1.22 -1.77
N GLY A 76 -12.05 0.91 -2.43
CA GLY A 76 -11.96 0.87 -3.88
C GLY A 76 -12.25 2.23 -4.52
N LEU A 77 -11.83 3.31 -3.85
CA LEU A 77 -11.99 4.69 -4.30
C LEU A 77 -10.60 5.26 -4.60
N LEU A 78 -10.41 5.80 -5.81
CA LEU A 78 -9.09 6.25 -6.29
C LEU A 78 -8.05 5.15 -6.10
N THR A 79 -8.42 3.91 -6.42
CA THR A 79 -7.64 2.71 -6.16
C THR A 79 -6.17 2.80 -6.63
N PRO A 80 -5.84 3.35 -7.82
CA PRO A 80 -4.45 3.43 -8.23
C PRO A 80 -3.64 4.48 -7.42
N PHE A 81 -4.27 5.53 -6.90
CA PHE A 81 -3.59 6.46 -5.99
C PHE A 81 -3.29 5.79 -4.64
N GLY A 82 -4.26 5.05 -4.10
CA GLY A 82 -4.08 4.27 -2.87
C GLY A 82 -2.97 3.23 -3.02
N ALA A 83 -3.00 2.44 -4.09
CA ALA A 83 -1.95 1.45 -4.37
C ALA A 83 -0.58 2.09 -4.61
N SER A 84 -0.49 3.26 -5.27
CA SER A 84 0.76 4.00 -5.44
C SER A 84 1.35 4.45 -4.11
N ALA A 85 0.52 5.00 -3.22
CA ALA A 85 0.95 5.45 -1.89
C ALA A 85 1.45 4.27 -1.05
N VAL A 86 0.76 3.14 -1.10
CA VAL A 86 1.18 1.90 -0.45
C VAL A 86 2.49 1.39 -1.03
N LEU A 87 2.61 1.30 -2.36
CA LEU A 87 3.81 0.83 -3.04
C LEU A 87 5.04 1.63 -2.62
N GLY A 88 4.97 2.97 -2.69
CA GLY A 88 6.08 3.84 -2.31
C GLY A 88 6.45 3.68 -0.83
N SER A 89 5.45 3.58 0.05
CA SER A 89 5.69 3.42 1.49
C SER A 89 6.37 2.09 1.83
N MET A 90 5.94 1.01 1.17
CA MET A 90 6.52 -0.32 1.36
C MET A 90 7.94 -0.42 0.78
N LEU A 91 8.21 0.21 -0.36
CA LEU A 91 9.56 0.29 -0.92
C LEU A 91 10.51 1.04 0.03
N TYR A 92 10.10 2.20 0.55
CA TYR A 92 10.87 2.94 1.54
C TYR A 92 11.16 2.08 2.78
N ALA A 93 10.15 1.39 3.32
CA ALA A 93 10.30 0.52 4.50
C ALA A 93 11.24 -0.67 4.24
N ALA A 94 11.17 -1.28 3.05
CA ALA A 94 12.06 -2.37 2.65
C ALA A 94 13.51 -1.90 2.56
N VAL A 95 13.76 -0.78 1.89
CA VAL A 95 15.10 -0.18 1.78
C VAL A 95 15.63 0.21 3.16
N GLN A 96 14.82 0.85 4.00
CA GLN A 96 15.21 1.22 5.37
C GLN A 96 15.61 0.01 6.21
N THR A 97 14.91 -1.11 6.07
CA THR A 97 15.25 -2.36 6.76
C THR A 97 16.54 -2.98 6.22
N TYR A 98 16.77 -2.86 4.91
CA TYR A 98 17.98 -3.33 4.26
C TYR A 98 19.22 -2.52 4.69
N SER A 99 19.20 -1.19 4.56
CA SER A 99 20.35 -0.33 4.92
C SER A 99 20.64 -0.30 6.42
N GLY A 100 19.67 -0.66 7.27
CA GLY A 100 19.85 -0.74 8.73
C GLY A 100 20.56 -2.01 9.20
N ARG A 101 20.81 -2.98 8.31
CA ARG A 101 21.48 -4.25 8.63
C ARG A 101 22.73 -4.41 7.78
N ASN A 102 23.85 -4.80 8.41
CA ASN A 102 25.10 -5.11 7.70
C ASN A 102 25.09 -6.48 6.99
N ASP A 103 23.92 -7.13 6.92
CA ASP A 103 23.77 -8.44 6.31
C ASP A 103 23.43 -8.29 4.82
N LEU A 104 24.14 -8.99 3.94
CA LEU A 104 23.84 -8.98 2.49
C LEU A 104 22.44 -9.54 2.17
N PHE A 105 21.89 -10.37 3.07
CA PHE A 105 20.54 -10.94 2.99
C PHE A 105 19.79 -10.80 4.33
N PRO A 106 19.26 -9.60 4.63
CA PRO A 106 18.43 -9.39 5.81
C PRO A 106 17.23 -10.33 5.77
N SER A 107 17.19 -11.31 6.68
CA SER A 107 16.09 -12.26 6.75
C SER A 107 15.18 -11.91 7.93
N GLY A 108 13.87 -12.07 7.73
CA GLY A 108 12.88 -11.92 8.78
C GLY A 108 11.66 -11.08 8.39
N PRO A 109 10.67 -11.01 9.30
CA PRO A 109 9.37 -10.41 9.02
C PRO A 109 9.46 -8.94 8.60
N ALA A 110 10.46 -8.20 9.11
CA ALA A 110 10.64 -6.79 8.83
C ALA A 110 10.95 -6.47 7.35
N LEU A 111 11.63 -7.38 6.63
CA LEU A 111 11.89 -7.20 5.19
C LEU A 111 10.81 -7.89 4.34
N GLN A 112 10.40 -9.10 4.73
CA GLN A 112 9.46 -9.90 3.94
C GLN A 112 8.07 -9.25 3.85
N PHE A 113 7.61 -8.65 4.95
CA PHE A 113 6.30 -8.01 5.03
C PHE A 113 6.14 -6.83 4.04
N PRO A 114 7.01 -5.81 4.03
CA PRO A 114 6.90 -4.71 3.06
C PRO A 114 7.11 -5.19 1.63
N LEU A 115 7.97 -6.18 1.36
CA LEU A 115 8.14 -6.70 0.00
C LEU A 115 6.86 -7.37 -0.53
N ILE A 116 6.21 -8.21 0.28
CA ILE A 116 4.96 -8.88 -0.11
C ILE A 116 3.84 -7.86 -0.30
N LEU A 117 3.68 -6.91 0.62
CA LEU A 117 2.64 -5.87 0.49
C LEU A 117 2.91 -4.90 -0.66
N GLY A 118 4.17 -4.57 -0.92
CA GLY A 118 4.58 -3.78 -2.07
C GLY A 118 4.28 -4.49 -3.39
N ALA A 119 4.60 -5.78 -3.49
CA ALA A 119 4.27 -6.60 -4.66
C ALA A 119 2.75 -6.72 -4.86
N ALA A 120 1.98 -6.90 -3.77
CA ALA A 120 0.53 -6.94 -3.83
C ALA A 120 -0.07 -5.60 -4.29
N ALA A 121 0.46 -4.47 -3.80
CA ALA A 121 0.05 -3.14 -4.23
C ALA A 121 0.38 -2.88 -5.71
N LEU A 122 1.56 -3.31 -6.17
CA LEU A 122 1.93 -3.26 -7.59
C LEU A 122 0.97 -4.10 -8.44
N ALA A 123 0.62 -5.30 -8.00
CA ALA A 123 -0.35 -6.14 -8.69
C ALA A 123 -1.71 -5.44 -8.81
N VAL A 124 -2.23 -4.84 -7.73
CA VAL A 124 -3.46 -4.03 -7.77
C VAL A 124 -3.34 -2.86 -8.74
N LEU A 125 -2.20 -2.19 -8.79
CA LEU A 125 -1.98 -1.05 -9.69
C LEU A 125 -2.01 -1.46 -11.18
N LEU A 126 -1.48 -2.65 -11.50
CA LEU A 126 -1.44 -3.21 -12.85
C LEU A 126 -2.77 -3.85 -13.27
N LEU A 127 -3.48 -4.49 -12.33
CA LEU A 127 -4.76 -5.14 -12.58
C LEU A 127 -5.95 -4.17 -12.53
N GLY A 128 -5.78 -3.02 -11.88
CA GLY A 128 -6.81 -1.99 -11.75
C GLY A 128 -7.77 -2.20 -10.57
N PRO A 129 -8.81 -1.35 -10.46
CA PRO A 129 -9.72 -1.33 -9.32
C PRO A 129 -10.70 -2.51 -9.28
N GLY A 130 -11.01 -3.12 -10.44
CA GLY A 130 -11.98 -4.21 -10.56
C GLY A 130 -13.44 -3.76 -10.42
N ARG A 131 -14.38 -4.61 -10.84
CA ARG A 131 -15.82 -4.29 -10.94
C ARG A 131 -16.48 -4.05 -9.58
N ILE A 132 -16.01 -4.73 -8.52
CA ILE A 132 -16.52 -4.58 -7.15
C ILE A 132 -15.73 -3.46 -6.44
N SER A 133 -15.79 -2.25 -6.97
CA SER A 133 -15.12 -1.07 -6.40
C SER A 133 -16.05 0.14 -6.44
N VAL A 134 -15.83 1.11 -5.55
CA VAL A 134 -16.55 2.38 -5.61
C VAL A 134 -16.21 3.11 -6.91
N ASP A 135 -14.96 3.02 -7.38
CA ASP A 135 -14.53 3.51 -8.70
C ASP A 135 -15.36 2.87 -9.83
N GLY A 136 -15.64 1.57 -9.74
CA GLY A 136 -16.44 0.85 -10.73
C GLY A 136 -17.89 1.32 -10.78
N ARG A 137 -18.47 1.72 -9.63
CA ARG A 137 -19.82 2.34 -9.60
C ARG A 137 -19.87 3.68 -10.37
N PHE A 138 -18.74 4.32 -10.59
CA PHE A 138 -18.59 5.54 -11.40
C PHE A 138 -18.07 5.26 -12.82
N ASP A 139 -18.19 4.02 -13.33
CA ASP A 139 -17.72 3.61 -14.66
C ASP A 139 -16.19 3.75 -14.83
N ARG A 140 -15.44 3.70 -13.71
CA ARG A 140 -13.97 3.71 -13.65
C ARG A 140 -13.43 2.32 -13.29
N ASP A 141 -14.00 1.29 -13.92
CA ASP A 141 -13.60 -0.11 -13.73
C ASP A 141 -12.15 -0.36 -14.16
N GLU A 142 -11.67 0.46 -15.11
CA GLU A 142 -10.36 0.39 -15.72
C GLU A 142 -9.80 1.81 -15.78
N TRP A 143 -8.67 2.06 -15.11
CA TRP A 143 -7.93 3.29 -15.29
C TRP A 143 -7.06 3.18 -16.55
N PRO A 144 -6.84 4.28 -17.31
CA PRO A 144 -5.96 4.25 -18.47
C PRO A 144 -4.57 3.72 -18.07
N ALA A 145 -4.00 2.80 -18.85
CA ALA A 145 -2.70 2.20 -18.54
C ALA A 145 -1.60 3.24 -18.29
N ALA A 146 -1.64 4.37 -19.01
CA ALA A 146 -0.75 5.50 -18.79
C ALA A 146 -0.84 6.07 -17.36
N VAL A 147 -2.04 6.17 -16.79
CA VAL A 147 -2.23 6.66 -15.41
C VAL A 147 -1.64 5.65 -14.42
N SER A 148 -1.88 4.36 -14.60
CA SER A 148 -1.26 3.33 -13.76
C SER A 148 0.27 3.37 -13.87
N SER A 149 0.85 3.46 -15.08
CA SER A 149 2.30 3.55 -15.27
C SER A 149 2.90 4.81 -14.60
N VAL A 150 2.25 5.96 -14.76
CA VAL A 150 2.67 7.21 -14.09
C VAL A 150 2.62 7.04 -12.58
N LEU A 151 1.60 6.35 -12.05
CA LEU A 151 1.47 6.11 -10.61
C LEU A 151 2.47 5.06 -10.09
N VAL A 152 2.87 4.06 -10.89
CA VAL A 152 4.03 3.20 -10.53
C VAL A 152 5.26 4.08 -10.33
N ILE A 153 5.56 4.92 -11.33
CA ILE A 153 6.73 5.79 -11.32
C ILE A 153 6.64 6.77 -10.14
N ALA A 154 5.47 7.34 -9.88
CA ALA A 154 5.25 8.24 -8.75
C ALA A 154 5.42 7.53 -7.41
N GLY A 155 4.96 6.28 -7.26
CA GLY A 155 5.17 5.49 -6.05
C GLY A 155 6.66 5.22 -5.79
N ILE A 156 7.39 4.79 -6.82
CA ILE A 156 8.85 4.57 -6.74
C ILE A 156 9.59 5.88 -6.45
N GLY A 157 9.26 6.94 -7.20
CA GLY A 157 9.83 8.27 -7.01
C GLY A 157 9.54 8.85 -5.63
N GLY A 158 8.35 8.61 -5.09
CA GLY A 158 7.97 8.98 -3.74
C GLY A 158 8.80 8.28 -2.67
N ALA A 159 9.11 6.98 -2.85
CA ALA A 159 10.01 6.25 -1.96
C ALA A 159 11.43 6.85 -1.96
N ILE A 160 11.96 7.16 -3.14
CA ILE A 160 13.28 7.78 -3.31
C ILE A 160 13.30 9.18 -2.70
N ALA A 161 12.28 9.99 -2.97
CA ALA A 161 12.16 11.35 -2.42
C ALA A 161 12.07 11.31 -0.88
N ALA A 162 11.28 10.41 -0.31
CA ALA A 162 11.21 10.22 1.14
C ALA A 162 12.58 9.83 1.71
N TRP A 163 13.34 8.96 1.05
CA TRP A 163 14.70 8.62 1.45
C TRP A 163 15.62 9.84 1.49
N VAL A 164 15.69 10.59 0.38
CA VAL A 164 16.56 11.75 0.27
C VAL A 164 16.21 12.80 1.32
N LEU A 165 14.91 13.03 1.57
CA LEU A 165 14.45 14.01 2.56
C LEU A 165 14.74 13.59 4.01
N VAL A 166 14.64 12.30 4.34
CA VAL A 166 14.79 11.81 5.72
C VAL A 166 16.24 11.46 6.06
N LYS A 167 17.00 10.89 5.12
CA LYS A 167 18.36 10.39 5.35
C LYS A 167 19.45 11.28 4.75
N GLY A 168 19.14 12.06 3.71
CA GLY A 168 20.13 12.92 3.05
C GLY A 168 21.25 12.18 2.30
N THR A 169 21.16 10.86 2.16
CA THR A 169 22.18 9.99 1.53
C THR A 169 21.57 9.13 0.43
N ASN A 170 22.41 8.39 -0.31
CA ASN A 170 21.94 7.42 -1.31
C ASN A 170 21.33 6.20 -0.60
N PRO A 171 20.15 5.68 -1.02
CA PRO A 171 19.53 4.49 -0.41
C PRO A 171 20.35 3.20 -0.48
N LEU A 172 21.34 3.15 -1.37
CA LEU A 172 22.16 1.96 -1.63
C LEU A 172 23.61 2.07 -1.11
N SER A 173 23.97 3.19 -0.47
CA SER A 173 25.28 3.37 0.17
C SER A 173 25.22 3.00 1.64
#